data_AF-A0A661NA40-F1
#
_entry.id   AF-A0A661NA40-F1
#
_cell.length_a   1.000
_cell.length_b   1.000
_cell.length_c   1.000
_cell.angle_alpha   90.00
_cell.angle_beta   90.00
_cell.angle_gamma   90.00
#
_symmetry.space_group_name_H-M   'P 1'
#
loop_
_entity.id
_entity.type
_entity.pdbx_description
1 polymer ?
#
loop_
_entity_poly.entity_id
_entity_poly.type
_entity_poly.pdbx_seq_one_letter_code
_entity_poly.pdbx_strand_id
1 'polypeptide(L)'
;MNWILEDRRSRRSTDRYIALRYQLEHTRGQGGLEALVLADEEGLVVASSGDATVCEELGAVAPLLGSTFLGRSMPPLLRGAEVAVRPVAVYGQNLFLASVGGGVARDAHMSTTKSGVERILVCN
;
A
#
# COMPACT_ATOMS: atom_id res chain seq x y z
N MET A 1 -30.79 -16.18 -4.49
CA MET A 1 -29.69 -15.73 -5.37
C MET A 1 -28.48 -15.49 -4.47
N ASN A 2 -27.52 -16.42 -4.49
CA ASN A 2 -26.50 -16.57 -3.44
C ASN A 2 -25.19 -15.87 -3.87
N TRP A 3 -24.98 -14.61 -3.47
CA TRP A 3 -23.82 -13.80 -3.86
C TRP A 3 -22.73 -13.69 -2.76
N ILE A 4 -22.76 -14.53 -1.72
CA ILE A 4 -21.95 -14.29 -0.51
C ILE A 4 -20.65 -15.12 -0.39
N LEU A 5 -20.17 -15.68 -1.49
CA LEU A 5 -18.90 -16.44 -1.52
C LEU A 5 -18.13 -16.17 -2.81
N GLU A 6 -17.98 -14.90 -3.20
CA GLU A 6 -16.94 -14.57 -4.17
C GLU A 6 -15.59 -14.87 -3.51
N ASP A 7 -14.94 -15.91 -4.03
CA ASP A 7 -13.91 -16.66 -3.35
C ASP A 7 -12.69 -15.77 -3.03
N ARG A 8 -12.53 -15.39 -1.75
CA ARG A 8 -11.30 -14.75 -1.21
C ARG A 8 -10.04 -15.56 -1.56
N ARG A 9 -10.17 -16.82 -2.00
CA ARG A 9 -9.06 -17.72 -2.36
C ARG A 9 -8.83 -17.85 -3.87
N SER A 10 -9.64 -17.23 -4.73
CA SER A 10 -9.50 -17.35 -6.20
C SER A 10 -8.20 -16.74 -6.75
N ARG A 11 -7.64 -15.74 -6.05
CA ARG A 11 -6.39 -15.06 -6.43
C ARG A 11 -5.31 -15.27 -5.37
N ARG A 12 -4.94 -16.52 -5.10
CA ARG A 12 -3.73 -16.85 -4.34
C ARG A 12 -2.60 -17.18 -5.30
N SER A 13 -1.45 -16.55 -5.10
CA SER A 13 -0.22 -16.83 -5.83
C SER A 13 0.88 -17.23 -4.85
N THR A 14 1.71 -18.20 -5.23
CA THR A 14 2.96 -18.52 -4.53
C THR A 14 4.08 -17.55 -4.90
N ASP A 15 3.95 -16.86 -6.04
CA ASP A 15 4.79 -15.71 -6.37
C ASP A 15 4.42 -14.53 -5.46
N ARG A 16 5.41 -14.10 -4.66
CA ARG A 16 5.27 -13.03 -3.66
C ARG A 16 4.89 -11.69 -4.29
N TYR A 17 5.48 -11.31 -5.42
CA TYR A 17 5.17 -10.05 -6.08
C TYR A 17 3.72 -10.01 -6.55
N ILE A 18 3.25 -11.11 -7.14
CA ILE A 18 1.85 -11.24 -7.56
C ILE A 18 0.91 -11.24 -6.36
N ALA A 19 1.26 -11.94 -5.28
CA ALA A 19 0.46 -11.97 -4.05
C ALA A 19 0.34 -10.58 -3.40
N LEU A 20 1.43 -9.81 -3.35
CA LEU A 20 1.42 -8.43 -2.86
C LEU A 20 0.52 -7.56 -3.73
N ARG A 21 0.66 -7.61 -5.06
CA ARG A 21 -0.19 -6.84 -5.97
C ARG A 21 -1.67 -7.14 -5.76
N TYR A 22 -2.05 -8.42 -5.65
CA TYR A 22 -3.44 -8.80 -5.40
C TYR A 22 -3.96 -8.32 -4.05
N GLN A 23 -3.12 -8.36 -3.01
CA GLN A 23 -3.44 -7.82 -1.70
C GLN A 23 -3.72 -6.30 -1.79
N LEU A 24 -2.88 -5.54 -2.50
CA LEU A 24 -3.06 -4.10 -2.66
C LEU A 24 -4.27 -3.74 -3.55
N GLU A 25 -4.48 -4.46 -4.65
CA GLU A 25 -5.68 -4.34 -5.50
C GLU A 25 -6.97 -4.53 -4.71
N HIS A 26 -7.01 -5.59 -3.89
CA HIS A 26 -8.17 -5.89 -3.07
C HIS A 26 -8.45 -4.76 -2.06
N THR A 27 -7.44 -4.32 -1.31
CA THR A 27 -7.62 -3.22 -0.35
C THR A 27 -8.02 -1.93 -1.04
N ARG A 28 -7.39 -1.58 -2.18
CA ARG A 28 -7.72 -0.35 -2.91
C ARG A 28 -9.19 -0.32 -3.30
N GLY A 29 -9.69 -1.43 -3.88
CA GLY A 29 -11.09 -1.56 -4.27
C GLY A 29 -12.06 -1.53 -3.09
N GLN A 30 -11.73 -2.21 -1.99
CA GLN A 30 -12.59 -2.24 -0.79
C GLN A 30 -12.64 -0.92 -0.03
N GLY A 31 -11.51 -0.22 0.04
CA GLY A 31 -11.38 1.03 0.80
C GLY A 31 -11.63 2.31 0.00
N GLY A 32 -11.97 2.20 -1.28
CA GLY A 32 -12.12 3.36 -2.17
C GLY A 32 -10.85 4.22 -2.24
N LEU A 33 -9.68 3.58 -2.15
CA LEU A 33 -8.39 4.27 -2.23
C LEU A 33 -8.11 4.61 -3.69
N GLU A 34 -7.47 5.75 -3.92
CA GLU A 34 -7.03 6.15 -5.26
C GLU A 34 -5.76 5.38 -5.64
N ALA A 35 -4.80 5.34 -4.72
CA ALA A 35 -3.55 4.60 -4.87
C ALA A 35 -3.13 3.95 -3.55
N LEU A 36 -2.43 2.82 -3.65
CA LEU A 36 -1.85 2.09 -2.53
C LEU A 36 -0.52 1.47 -2.99
N VAL A 37 0.56 1.76 -2.28
CA VAL A 37 1.93 1.42 -2.65
C VAL A 37 2.65 0.80 -1.46
N LEU A 38 3.43 -0.24 -1.73
CA LEU A 38 4.49 -0.73 -0.86
C LEU A 38 5.82 -0.34 -1.49
N ALA A 39 6.61 0.48 -0.80
CA ALA A 39 7.93 0.92 -1.24
C ALA A 39 9.01 0.53 -0.23
N ASP A 40 10.26 0.46 -0.67
CA ASP A 40 11.42 0.31 0.23
C ASP A 40 11.93 1.65 0.75
N GLU A 41 13.06 1.64 1.46
CA GLU A 41 13.68 2.82 2.06
C GLU A 41 14.28 3.81 1.05
N GLU A 42 14.54 3.37 -0.18
CA GLU A 42 15.04 4.20 -1.28
C GLU A 42 13.88 4.83 -2.08
N GLY A 43 12.63 4.45 -1.76
CA GLY A 43 11.42 4.91 -2.43
C GLY A 43 11.09 4.12 -3.69
N LEU A 44 11.73 2.97 -3.91
CA LEU A 44 11.44 2.08 -5.02
C LEU A 44 10.14 1.31 -4.75
N VAL A 45 9.27 1.27 -5.75
CA VAL A 45 7.98 0.56 -5.67
C VAL A 45 8.20 -0.96 -5.73
N VAL A 46 7.87 -1.66 -4.64
CA VAL A 46 7.88 -3.13 -4.56
C VAL A 46 6.59 -3.71 -5.11
N ALA A 47 5.46 -3.08 -4.78
CA ALA A 47 4.14 -3.41 -5.31
C ALA A 47 3.23 -2.18 -5.25
N SER A 48 2.31 -2.07 -6.19
CA SER A 48 1.37 -0.95 -6.26
C SER A 48 0.01 -1.34 -6.81
N SER A 49 -0.97 -0.47 -6.56
CA SER A 49 -2.32 -0.53 -7.10
C SER A 49 -2.83 0.90 -7.23
N GLY A 50 -3.24 1.30 -8.44
CA GLY A 50 -3.66 2.68 -8.75
C GLY A 50 -3.09 3.14 -10.09
N ASP A 51 -3.16 4.43 -10.36
CA ASP A 51 -2.46 5.04 -11.50
C ASP A 51 -0.94 4.91 -11.33
N ALA A 52 -0.23 4.57 -12.42
CA ALA A 52 1.19 4.27 -12.38
C ALA A 52 2.03 5.49 -11.94
N THR A 53 1.72 6.68 -12.45
CA THR A 53 2.48 7.90 -12.15
C THR A 53 2.25 8.37 -10.71
N VAL A 54 1.00 8.26 -10.22
CA VAL A 54 0.67 8.51 -8.82
C VAL A 54 1.42 7.52 -7.91
N CYS A 55 1.47 6.25 -8.30
CA CYS A 55 2.15 5.22 -7.51
C CYS A 55 3.67 5.43 -7.45
N GLU A 56 4.29 5.86 -8.54
CA GLU A 56 5.71 6.23 -8.59
C GLU A 56 6.01 7.41 -7.67
N GLU A 57 5.26 8.52 -7.76
CA GLU A 57 5.45 9.67 -6.88
C GLU A 57 5.22 9.30 -5.40
N LEU A 58 4.17 8.52 -5.12
CA LEU A 58 3.83 8.07 -3.77
C LEU A 58 4.92 7.17 -3.18
N GLY A 59 5.46 6.24 -3.97
CA GLY A 59 6.58 5.39 -3.56
C GLY A 59 7.83 6.21 -3.24
N ALA A 60 8.18 7.15 -4.11
CA ALA A 60 9.37 7.98 -3.96
C ALA A 60 9.35 8.83 -2.67
N VAL A 61 8.16 9.30 -2.25
CA VAL A 61 8.04 10.10 -1.02
C VAL A 61 7.69 9.30 0.23
N ALA A 62 7.22 8.06 0.10
CA ALA A 62 6.76 7.27 1.25
C ALA A 62 7.79 7.17 2.40
N PRO A 63 9.10 6.93 2.15
CA PRO A 63 10.11 6.90 3.22
C PRO A 63 10.28 8.23 3.94
N LEU A 64 10.12 9.33 3.20
CA LEU A 64 10.23 10.69 3.71
C LEU A 64 9.03 11.09 4.57
N LEU A 65 7.85 10.54 4.26
CA LEU A 65 6.61 10.76 5.01
C LEU A 65 6.50 9.84 6.23
N GLY A 66 7.08 8.64 6.15
CA GLY A 66 7.16 7.70 7.26
C GLY A 66 8.21 8.10 8.30
N SER A 67 9.18 8.93 7.91
CA SER A 67 10.14 9.60 8.80
C SER A 67 9.68 11.04 9.10
N THR A 68 10.24 11.68 10.14
CA THR A 68 9.78 12.96 10.68
C THR A 68 9.49 14.01 9.59
N PHE A 69 8.21 14.35 9.42
CA PHE A 69 7.64 15.20 8.37
C PHE A 69 7.87 16.71 8.62
N LEU A 70 9.12 17.16 8.74
CA LEU A 70 9.40 18.60 8.90
C LEU A 70 9.78 19.25 7.56
N GLY A 71 8.83 19.97 6.97
CA GLY A 71 9.07 21.03 5.99
C GLY A 71 9.30 20.63 4.53
N ARG A 72 8.96 19.40 4.11
CA ARG A 72 9.13 18.97 2.71
C ARG A 72 7.89 19.23 1.87
N SER A 73 8.09 19.77 0.66
CA SER A 73 7.01 19.96 -0.32
C SER A 73 6.56 18.63 -0.90
N MET A 74 5.24 18.44 -1.00
CA MET A 74 4.68 17.30 -1.72
C MET A 74 4.92 17.42 -3.23
N PRO A 75 5.15 16.29 -3.93
CA PRO A 75 5.16 16.21 -5.39
C PRO A 75 3.85 16.71 -6.01
N PRO A 76 3.86 17.20 -7.27
CA PRO A 76 2.69 17.78 -7.92
C PRO A 76 1.42 16.92 -7.86
N LEU A 77 1.50 15.61 -8.09
CA LEU A 77 0.32 14.74 -8.13
C LEU A 77 -0.24 14.45 -6.73
N LEU A 78 0.54 14.71 -5.68
CA LEU A 78 0.16 14.48 -4.29
C LEU A 78 -0.16 15.77 -3.52
N ARG A 79 -0.13 16.94 -4.18
CA ARG A 79 -0.47 18.21 -3.52
C ARG A 79 -1.95 18.26 -3.18
N GLY A 80 -2.24 18.50 -1.90
CA GLY A 80 -3.62 18.53 -1.39
C GLY A 80 -4.26 17.15 -1.26
N ALA A 81 -3.54 16.07 -1.60
CA ALA A 81 -4.01 14.71 -1.45
C ALA A 81 -3.95 14.26 0.02
N GLU A 82 -4.93 13.46 0.42
CA GLU A 82 -4.93 12.84 1.76
C GLU A 82 -4.02 11.61 1.78
N VAL A 83 -2.74 11.83 2.08
CA VAL A 83 -1.72 10.77 2.14
C VAL A 83 -1.62 10.18 3.54
N ALA A 84 -1.51 8.85 3.63
CA ALA A 84 -1.11 8.18 4.85
C ALA A 84 -0.03 7.13 4.60
N VAL A 85 0.97 7.10 5.47
CA VAL A 85 2.08 6.15 5.42
C VAL A 85 2.16 5.34 6.71
N ARG A 86 2.49 4.06 6.60
CA ARG A 86 2.74 3.14 7.71
C ARG A 86 4.03 2.34 7.45
N PRO A 87 5.01 2.37 8.36
CA PRO A 87 6.18 1.52 8.23
C PRO A 87 5.80 0.05 8.43
N VAL A 88 6.48 -0.82 7.68
CA VAL A 88 6.34 -2.29 7.70
C VAL A 88 7.74 -2.87 7.84
N ALA A 89 8.04 -3.46 9.00
CA ALA A 89 9.36 -4.00 9.29
C ALA A 89 9.37 -5.50 8.99
N VAL A 90 10.24 -5.94 8.07
CA VAL A 90 10.36 -7.34 7.68
C VAL A 90 11.83 -7.72 7.56
N TYR A 91 12.28 -8.75 8.30
CA TYR A 91 13.67 -9.22 8.31
C TYR A 91 14.73 -8.11 8.47
N GLY A 92 14.43 -7.08 9.28
CA GLY A 92 15.32 -5.94 9.49
C GLY A 92 15.32 -4.88 8.37
N GLN A 93 14.53 -5.09 7.31
CA GLN A 93 14.27 -4.11 6.26
C GLN A 93 13.04 -3.28 6.62
N ASN A 94 13.10 -1.97 6.37
CA ASN A 94 11.96 -1.07 6.53
C ASN A 94 11.31 -0.84 5.17
N LEU A 95 10.08 -1.31 5.03
CA LEU A 95 9.20 -0.96 3.92
C LEU A 95 8.17 0.08 4.37
N PHE A 96 7.58 0.77 3.42
CA PHE A 96 6.60 1.82 3.63
C PHE A 96 5.34 1.50 2.85
N LEU A 97 4.24 1.23 3.57
CA LEU A 97 2.91 1.12 2.99
C LEU A 97 2.30 2.53 2.95
N ALA A 98 2.03 3.04 1.76
CA ALA A 98 1.53 4.40 1.54
C ALA A 98 0.23 4.38 0.74
N SER A 99 -0.70 5.27 1.07
CA SER A 99 -2.01 5.37 0.42
C SER A 99 -2.40 6.82 0.12
N VAL A 100 -3.24 6.98 -0.90
CA VAL A 100 -3.93 8.23 -1.25
C VAL A 100 -5.45 7.99 -1.16
N GLY A 101 -6.16 8.88 -0.47
CA GLY A 101 -7.62 8.82 -0.32
C GLY A 101 -8.09 7.81 0.73
N GLY A 102 -9.35 7.35 0.64
CA GLY A 102 -9.94 6.35 1.55
C GLY A 102 -10.69 6.91 2.76
N GLY A 103 -10.73 8.23 2.92
CA GLY A 103 -11.52 8.93 3.93
C GLY A 103 -11.39 8.32 5.34
N VAL A 104 -12.52 8.20 6.04
CA VAL A 104 -12.58 7.80 7.45
C VAL A 104 -12.14 6.35 7.72
N ALA A 105 -12.27 5.45 6.73
CA ALA A 105 -11.95 4.03 6.90
C ALA A 105 -10.49 3.69 6.55
N ARG A 106 -9.74 4.65 6.00
CA ARG A 106 -8.35 4.49 5.53
C ARG A 106 -7.47 3.78 6.54
N ASP A 107 -7.49 4.21 7.80
CA ASP A 107 -6.60 3.66 8.83
C ASP A 107 -6.87 2.17 9.10
N ALA A 108 -8.13 1.75 9.07
CA ALA A 108 -8.50 0.34 9.23
C ALA A 108 -8.04 -0.51 8.03
N HIS A 109 -8.20 0.01 6.81
CA HIS A 109 -7.72 -0.65 5.60
C HIS A 109 -6.20 -0.74 5.56
N MET A 110 -5.50 0.32 5.98
CA MET A 110 -4.05 0.36 6.08
C MET A 110 -3.52 -0.64 7.11
N SER A 111 -4.14 -0.72 8.29
CA SER A 111 -3.77 -1.68 9.33
C SER A 111 -3.96 -3.12 8.86
N THR A 112 -5.12 -3.44 8.28
CA THR A 112 -5.42 -4.79 7.75
C THR A 112 -4.46 -5.19 6.62
N THR A 113 -4.14 -4.24 5.74
CA THR A 113 -3.22 -4.47 4.61
C THR A 113 -1.81 -4.71 5.08
N LYS A 114 -1.34 -3.93 6.06
CA LYS A 114 -0.03 -4.13 6.67
C LYS A 114 0.14 -5.56 7.17
N SER A 115 -0.82 -6.07 7.95
CA SER A 115 -0.77 -7.46 8.42
C SER A 115 -0.82 -8.49 7.28
N GLY A 116 -1.52 -8.19 6.18
CA GLY A 116 -1.54 -9.00 4.97
C GLY A 116 -0.19 -9.06 4.26
N VAL A 117 0.46 -7.90 4.09
CA VAL A 117 1.79 -7.76 3.50
C VAL A 117 2.85 -8.47 4.34
N GLU A 118 2.86 -8.23 5.66
CA GLU A 118 3.78 -8.91 6.59
C GLU A 118 3.68 -10.43 6.46
N ARG A 119 2.45 -10.97 6.43
CA ARG A 119 2.22 -12.40 6.25
C ARG A 119 2.73 -12.92 4.91
N ILE A 120 2.55 -12.18 3.81
CA ILE A 120 3.05 -12.59 2.48
C ILE A 120 4.57 -12.60 2.44
N LEU A 121 5.22 -11.66 3.13
CA LEU A 121 6.67 -11.54 3.12
C LEU A 121 7.37 -12.48 4.11
N VAL A 122 6.70 -12.87 5.20
CA VAL A 122 7.26 -13.72 6.28
C VAL A 122 6.96 -15.21 6.07
N CYS A 123 5.84 -15.57 5.43
CA CYS A 123 5.56 -16.97 5.15
C CYS A 123 6.38 -17.47 3.95
N ASN A 124 7.27 -18.43 4.22
CA ASN A 124 8.03 -19.23 3.28
C ASN A 124 7.39 -20.62 3.17
#